data_AF-A0A814CHR4-F1
#
_entry.id   AF-A0A814CHR4-F1
#
_cell.length_a   1.000
_cell.length_b   1.000
_cell.length_c   1.000
_cell.angle_alpha   90.00
_cell.angle_beta   90.00
_cell.angle_gamma   90.00
#
_symmetry.space_group_name_H-M   'P 1'
#
loop_
_entity.id
_entity.type
_entity.pdbx_description
1 polymer ?
#
loop_
_entity_poly.entity_id
_entity_poly.type
_entity_poly.pdbx_seq_one_letter_code
_entity_poly.pdbx_strand_id
1 'polypeptide(L)'
;MENVRDLYNQLCNGYNEFCITSSGRIRYQSTLSSYHTTKRAQLNIVTSIQKLISVEQQRIQNIQTVIDNYKKSIDEMYVTTRFTHQRQHYRTKDIKRQFKEAQSSLNDCTKRLGQLREARTKARESLEQVDCALEILMGNTSKSDKHRSALVSKQTQRVETVKKIAEQIKLVQKEHHEFEIAWHKRATLIFDECQKEELKRLDLIKKTLYDFSEAIQIKDQRKLEHIYHDMTHDIQIKQNSLVDITWWAKVHGIIDSDDIFTVLKIRRNQSANDNENEEEEEEIGLETIV
;
A
#
# COMPACT_ATOMS: atom_id res chain seq x y z
N MET A 1 -9.65 -17.40 -4.86
CA MET A 1 -8.30 -16.86 -5.15
C MET A 1 -7.34 -17.60 -4.25
N GLU A 2 -6.46 -18.41 -4.84
CA GLU A 2 -5.38 -19.05 -4.09
C GLU A 2 -4.46 -17.96 -3.51
N ASN A 3 -3.98 -18.18 -2.29
CA ASN A 3 -3.05 -17.26 -1.64
C ASN A 3 -1.74 -17.25 -2.44
N VAL A 4 -1.21 -16.07 -2.76
CA VAL A 4 0.07 -15.92 -3.49
C VAL A 4 1.20 -16.71 -2.81
N ARG A 5 1.18 -16.81 -1.47
CA ARG A 5 2.11 -17.64 -0.71
C ARG A 5 2.02 -19.12 -1.09
N ASP A 6 0.81 -19.63 -1.27
CA ASP A 6 0.57 -21.04 -1.58
C ASP A 6 1.05 -21.36 -2.99
N LEU A 7 0.82 -20.46 -3.96
CA LEU A 7 1.36 -20.56 -5.32
C LEU A 7 2.90 -20.59 -5.32
N TYR A 8 3.54 -19.71 -4.56
CA TYR A 8 5.00 -19.69 -4.45
C TYR A 8 5.56 -20.93 -3.75
N ASN A 9 4.89 -21.43 -2.71
CA ASN A 9 5.27 -22.67 -2.04
C ASN A 9 5.14 -23.87 -2.98
N GLN A 10 4.05 -23.95 -3.76
CA GLN A 10 3.87 -24.98 -4.78
C GLN A 10 5.00 -24.94 -5.82
N LEU A 11 5.37 -23.75 -6.30
CA LEU A 11 6.47 -23.57 -7.23
C LEU A 11 7.81 -24.04 -6.62
N CYS A 12 8.14 -23.62 -5.39
CA CYS A 12 9.35 -24.04 -4.69
C CYS A 12 9.39 -25.56 -4.47
N ASN A 13 8.25 -26.17 -4.14
CA ASN A 13 8.11 -27.61 -3.96
C ASN A 13 8.33 -28.35 -5.28
N GLY A 14 7.76 -27.87 -6.38
CA GLY A 14 7.98 -28.44 -7.72
C GLY A 14 9.44 -28.40 -8.15
N TYR A 15 10.14 -27.28 -7.90
CA TYR A 15 11.57 -27.20 -8.17
C TYR A 15 12.41 -28.11 -7.27
N ASN A 16 12.05 -28.27 -5.99
CA ASN A 16 12.72 -29.20 -5.09
C ASN A 16 12.55 -30.66 -5.56
N GLU A 17 11.33 -31.04 -5.96
CA GLU A 17 11.05 -32.36 -6.51
C GLU A 17 11.84 -32.62 -7.80
N PHE A 18 11.90 -31.62 -8.69
CA PHE A 18 12.76 -31.67 -9.88
C PHE A 18 14.23 -31.88 -9.50
N CYS A 19 14.75 -31.17 -8.50
CA CYS A 19 16.14 -31.30 -8.06
C CYS A 19 16.42 -32.69 -7.46
N ILE A 20 15.51 -33.23 -6.66
CA ILE A 20 15.63 -34.58 -6.07
C ILE A 20 15.63 -35.63 -7.18
N THR A 21 14.65 -35.56 -8.08
CA THR A 21 14.50 -36.50 -9.20
C THR A 21 15.70 -36.44 -10.14
N SER A 22 16.14 -35.24 -10.51
CA SER A 22 17.29 -35.04 -11.41
C SER A 22 18.58 -35.50 -10.75
N SER A 23 18.81 -35.17 -9.48
CA SER A 23 19.98 -35.67 -8.73
C SER A 23 20.01 -37.19 -8.69
N GLY A 24 18.86 -37.83 -8.44
CA GLY A 24 18.74 -39.29 -8.47
C GLY A 24 19.12 -39.85 -9.84
N ARG A 25 18.48 -39.35 -10.91
CA ARG A 25 18.75 -39.78 -12.29
C ARG A 25 20.22 -39.59 -12.69
N ILE A 26 20.81 -38.43 -12.39
CA ILE A 26 22.22 -38.15 -12.69
C ILE A 26 23.13 -39.12 -11.92
N ARG A 27 22.85 -39.41 -10.64
CA ARG A 27 23.63 -40.39 -9.87
C ARG A 27 23.57 -41.79 -10.49
N TYR A 28 22.41 -42.21 -10.98
CA TYR A 28 22.19 -43.51 -11.64
C TYR A 28 22.64 -43.57 -13.12
N GLN A 29 23.04 -42.45 -13.73
CA GLN A 29 23.64 -42.48 -15.07
C GLN A 29 24.88 -43.37 -15.06
N SER A 30 24.88 -44.35 -15.97
CA SER A 30 26.00 -45.25 -16.20
C SER A 30 27.21 -44.47 -16.71
N THR A 31 28.40 -45.04 -16.51
CA THR A 31 29.69 -44.50 -17.01
C THR A 31 29.71 -44.30 -18.53
N LEU A 32 28.74 -44.83 -19.27
CA LEU A 32 28.59 -44.67 -20.72
C LEU A 32 27.90 -43.36 -21.15
N SER A 33 27.11 -42.73 -20.27
CA SER A 33 26.18 -41.63 -20.64
C SER A 33 26.55 -40.25 -20.09
N SER A 34 27.19 -40.18 -18.92
CA SER A 34 27.73 -38.96 -18.32
C SER A 34 28.74 -39.34 -17.24
N TYR A 35 29.94 -38.79 -17.28
CA TYR A 35 31.02 -39.21 -16.40
C TYR A 35 31.89 -38.03 -15.94
N HIS A 36 32.64 -38.29 -14.86
CA HIS A 36 33.67 -37.43 -14.27
C HIS A 36 33.29 -35.94 -14.18
N THR A 37 33.90 -35.06 -15.00
CA THR A 37 33.70 -33.61 -14.89
C THR A 37 32.32 -33.17 -15.38
N THR A 38 31.78 -33.81 -16.43
CA THR A 38 30.44 -33.53 -16.96
C THR A 38 29.34 -33.91 -15.95
N LYS A 39 29.45 -35.10 -15.34
CA LYS A 39 28.50 -35.52 -14.29
C LYS A 39 28.55 -34.61 -13.06
N ARG A 40 29.75 -34.15 -12.67
CA ARG A 40 29.93 -33.19 -11.57
C ARG A 40 29.31 -31.82 -11.90
N ALA A 41 29.51 -31.30 -13.11
CA ALA A 41 28.89 -30.04 -13.53
C ALA A 41 27.35 -30.12 -13.50
N GLN A 42 26.76 -31.22 -13.99
CA GLN A 42 25.32 -31.46 -13.92
C GLN A 42 24.79 -31.46 -12.47
N LEU A 43 25.48 -32.17 -11.55
CA LEU A 43 25.11 -32.17 -10.12
C LEU A 43 25.25 -30.79 -9.47
N ASN A 44 26.27 -30.03 -9.86
CA ASN A 44 26.50 -28.69 -9.32
C ASN A 44 25.43 -27.68 -9.76
N ILE A 45 24.91 -27.81 -10.99
CA ILE A 45 23.73 -27.05 -11.44
C ILE A 45 22.54 -27.34 -10.53
N VAL A 46 22.22 -28.62 -10.31
CA VAL A 46 21.08 -29.01 -9.45
C VAL A 46 21.27 -28.49 -8.02
N THR A 47 22.47 -28.58 -7.48
CA THR A 47 22.81 -28.05 -6.14
C THR A 47 22.63 -26.52 -6.08
N SER A 48 23.00 -25.82 -7.14
CA SER A 48 22.87 -24.37 -7.22
C SER A 48 21.41 -23.92 -7.37
N ILE A 49 20.58 -24.69 -8.08
CA ILE A 49 19.12 -24.48 -8.11
C ILE A 49 18.53 -24.65 -6.71
N GLN A 50 18.96 -25.67 -5.95
CA GLN A 50 18.52 -25.84 -4.54
C GLN A 50 18.89 -24.64 -3.66
N LYS A 51 20.11 -24.10 -3.83
CA LYS A 51 20.52 -22.87 -3.13
C LYS A 51 19.62 -21.68 -3.51
N LEU A 52 19.28 -21.53 -4.80
CA LEU A 52 18.37 -20.47 -5.27
C LEU A 52 16.97 -20.59 -4.62
N ILE A 53 16.41 -21.80 -4.59
CA ILE A 53 15.11 -22.06 -3.94
C ILE A 53 15.16 -21.66 -2.46
N SER A 54 16.25 -21.98 -1.76
CA SER A 54 16.37 -21.64 -0.34
C SER A 54 16.38 -20.12 -0.07
N VAL A 55 17.01 -19.34 -0.96
CA VAL A 55 17.00 -17.87 -0.89
C VAL A 55 15.59 -17.34 -1.11
N GLU A 56 14.88 -17.90 -2.08
CA GLU A 56 13.49 -17.55 -2.40
C GLU A 56 12.51 -17.87 -1.25
N GLN A 57 12.65 -19.03 -0.63
CA GLN A 57 11.87 -19.42 0.55
C GLN A 57 12.11 -18.47 1.73
N GLN A 58 13.37 -18.07 1.95
CA GLN A 58 13.71 -17.10 2.99
C GLN A 58 13.04 -15.74 2.71
N ARG A 59 13.02 -15.29 1.46
CA ARG A 59 12.35 -14.04 1.05
C ARG A 59 10.86 -14.08 1.36
N ILE A 60 10.18 -15.16 1.00
CA ILE A 60 8.74 -15.36 1.29
C ILE A 60 8.49 -15.32 2.81
N GLN A 61 9.33 -15.98 3.59
CA GLN A 61 9.19 -16.01 5.05
C GLN A 61 9.38 -14.62 5.68
N ASN A 62 10.32 -13.82 5.18
CA ASN A 62 10.52 -12.45 5.61
C ASN A 62 9.28 -11.59 5.31
N ILE A 63 8.75 -11.65 4.08
CA ILE A 63 7.53 -10.94 3.67
C ILE A 63 6.35 -11.35 4.56
N GLN A 64 6.19 -12.65 4.85
CA GLN A 64 5.13 -13.15 5.71
C GLN A 64 5.25 -12.58 7.14
N THR A 65 6.46 -12.49 7.66
CA THR A 65 6.72 -11.90 8.98
C THR A 65 6.28 -10.43 9.02
N VAL A 66 6.55 -9.66 7.97
CA VAL A 66 6.07 -8.27 7.84
C VAL A 66 4.55 -8.20 7.80
N ILE A 67 3.90 -9.08 7.04
CA ILE A 67 2.43 -9.17 6.97
C ILE A 67 1.84 -9.45 8.35
N ASP A 68 2.38 -10.41 9.09
CA ASP A 68 1.86 -10.80 10.39
C ASP A 68 2.07 -9.70 11.45
N ASN A 69 3.23 -9.04 11.43
CA ASN A 69 3.50 -7.86 12.26
C ASN A 69 2.54 -6.71 11.96
N TYR A 70 2.25 -6.46 10.69
CA TYR A 70 1.30 -5.43 10.28
C TYR A 70 -0.13 -5.75 10.70
N LYS A 71 -0.59 -7.00 10.52
CA LYS A 71 -1.91 -7.46 11.01
C LYS A 71 -2.04 -7.26 12.51
N LYS A 72 -1.04 -7.68 13.29
CA LYS A 72 -1.02 -7.47 14.74
C LYS A 72 -1.13 -5.99 15.10
N SER A 73 -0.37 -5.14 14.41
CA SER A 73 -0.41 -3.68 14.63
C SER A 73 -1.77 -3.07 14.28
N ILE A 74 -2.43 -3.55 13.21
CA ILE A 74 -3.79 -3.17 12.86
C ILE A 74 -4.77 -3.59 13.96
N ASP A 75 -4.69 -4.82 14.44
CA ASP A 75 -5.61 -5.34 15.45
C ASP A 75 -5.52 -4.55 16.77
N GLU A 76 -4.30 -4.14 17.15
CA GLU A 76 -4.05 -3.26 18.30
C GLU A 76 -4.56 -1.83 18.09
N MET A 77 -4.42 -1.30 16.86
CA MET A 77 -4.84 0.06 16.52
C MET A 77 -6.37 0.17 16.36
N TYR A 78 -7.00 -0.87 15.79
CA TYR A 78 -8.39 -0.89 15.40
C TYR A 78 -9.21 -1.92 16.19
N VAL A 79 -9.33 -1.71 17.49
CA VAL A 79 -10.13 -2.60 18.36
C VAL A 79 -11.60 -2.52 17.96
N THR A 80 -12.10 -3.55 17.27
CA THR A 80 -13.54 -3.68 16.96
C THR A 80 -14.32 -4.06 18.20
N THR A 81 -15.31 -3.25 18.57
CA THR A 81 -16.33 -3.61 19.55
C THR A 81 -17.20 -4.73 18.98
N ARG A 82 -17.12 -5.93 19.57
CA ARG A 82 -17.73 -7.19 19.09
C ARG A 82 -19.27 -7.23 19.03
N PHE A 83 -19.98 -6.16 19.40
CA PHE A 83 -21.41 -6.21 19.72
C PHE A 83 -22.34 -5.35 18.86
N THR A 84 -21.89 -4.79 17.74
CA THR A 84 -22.78 -4.01 16.86
C THR A 84 -22.72 -4.49 15.41
N HIS A 85 -23.89 -4.76 14.82
CA HIS A 85 -24.05 -5.04 13.38
C HIS A 85 -23.55 -3.90 12.46
N GLN A 86 -23.26 -2.74 13.03
CA GLN A 86 -22.53 -1.66 12.36
C GLN A 86 -21.05 -1.75 12.71
N ARG A 87 -20.20 -2.00 11.70
CA ARG A 87 -18.73 -1.95 11.80
C ARG A 87 -18.27 -0.50 11.97
N GLN A 88 -18.55 0.12 13.11
CA GLN A 88 -18.02 1.44 13.45
C GLN A 88 -16.90 1.29 14.46
N HIS A 89 -15.74 1.85 14.13
CA HIS A 89 -14.59 1.87 15.03
C HIS A 89 -14.89 2.72 16.27
N TYR A 90 -14.58 2.21 17.47
CA TYR A 90 -14.97 2.85 18.72
C TYR A 90 -14.44 4.29 18.84
N ARG A 91 -13.19 4.53 18.42
CA ARG A 91 -12.59 5.88 18.45
C ARG A 91 -13.31 6.86 17.56
N THR A 92 -13.80 6.42 16.38
CA THR A 92 -14.55 7.28 15.48
C THR A 92 -15.87 7.74 16.11
N LYS A 93 -16.55 6.85 16.83
CA LYS A 93 -17.77 7.20 17.55
C LYS A 93 -17.48 8.15 18.72
N ASP A 94 -16.39 7.89 19.45
CA ASP A 94 -15.99 8.68 20.61
C ASP A 94 -15.61 10.12 20.22
N ILE A 95 -14.72 10.30 19.24
CA ILE A 95 -14.31 11.61 18.72
C ILE A 95 -15.53 12.40 18.19
N LYS A 96 -16.43 11.74 17.44
CA LYS A 96 -17.67 12.38 16.99
C LYS A 96 -18.55 12.83 18.15
N ARG A 97 -18.62 12.05 19.24
CA ARG A 97 -19.36 12.43 20.45
C ARG A 97 -18.71 13.64 21.10
N GLN A 98 -17.39 13.65 21.29
CA GLN A 98 -16.66 14.75 21.89
C GLN A 98 -16.84 16.08 21.11
N PHE A 99 -16.75 16.04 19.77
CA PHE A 99 -17.01 17.23 18.95
C PHE A 99 -18.45 17.74 19.09
N LYS A 100 -19.44 16.85 19.11
CA LYS A 100 -20.84 17.22 19.32
C LYS A 100 -21.07 17.86 20.69
N GLU A 101 -20.50 17.27 21.73
CA GLU A 101 -20.57 17.79 23.10
C GLU A 101 -19.93 19.17 23.19
N ALA A 102 -18.73 19.34 22.63
CA ALA A 102 -18.02 20.63 22.60
C ALA A 102 -18.79 21.73 21.85
N GLN A 103 -19.54 21.38 20.80
CA GLN A 103 -20.30 22.33 19.99
C GLN A 103 -21.72 22.59 20.51
N SER A 104 -22.21 21.82 21.49
CA SER A 104 -23.61 21.85 21.93
C SER A 104 -24.07 23.25 22.38
N SER A 105 -23.35 23.86 23.33
CA SER A 105 -23.67 25.19 23.87
C SER A 105 -23.61 26.29 22.81
N LEU A 106 -22.64 26.22 21.90
CA LEU A 106 -22.53 27.15 20.78
C LEU A 106 -23.74 27.01 19.85
N ASN A 107 -24.12 25.79 19.48
CA ASN A 107 -25.28 25.54 18.63
C ASN A 107 -26.59 26.05 19.25
N ASP A 108 -26.77 25.87 20.56
CA ASP A 108 -27.95 26.36 21.26
C ASP A 108 -27.99 27.89 21.32
N CYS A 109 -26.84 28.54 21.55
CA CYS A 109 -26.71 29.98 21.49
C CYS A 109 -27.00 30.52 20.08
N THR A 110 -26.46 29.89 19.04
CA THR A 110 -26.71 30.23 17.63
C THR A 110 -28.19 30.14 17.27
N LYS A 111 -28.88 29.07 17.71
CA LYS A 111 -30.33 28.93 17.53
C LYS A 111 -31.10 30.06 18.21
N ARG A 112 -30.77 30.36 19.48
CA ARG A 112 -31.39 31.47 20.24
C ARG A 112 -31.18 32.82 19.55
N LEU A 113 -29.98 33.06 19.04
CA LEU A 113 -29.65 34.27 18.30
C LEU A 113 -30.46 34.39 17.00
N GLY A 114 -30.62 33.27 16.28
CA GLY A 114 -31.51 33.18 15.11
C GLY A 114 -32.96 33.55 15.43
N GLN A 115 -33.52 32.97 16.49
CA GLN A 115 -34.88 33.26 16.96
C GLN A 115 -35.07 34.74 17.34
N LEU A 116 -34.08 35.36 18.00
CA LEU A 116 -34.12 36.78 18.35
C LEU A 116 -34.05 37.69 17.11
N ARG A 117 -33.27 37.31 16.10
CA ARG A 117 -33.21 38.04 14.82
C ARG A 117 -34.56 37.99 14.10
N GLU A 118 -35.20 36.82 14.03
CA GLU A 118 -36.55 36.68 13.47
C GLU A 118 -37.61 37.43 14.28
N ALA A 119 -37.51 37.42 15.61
CA ALA A 119 -38.42 38.21 16.46
C ALA A 119 -38.25 39.72 16.20
N ARG A 120 -37.01 40.19 15.98
CA ARG A 120 -36.72 41.58 15.64
C ARG A 120 -37.31 41.99 14.30
N THR A 121 -37.22 41.14 13.27
CA THR A 121 -37.81 41.45 11.94
C THR A 121 -39.32 41.56 12.04
N LYS A 122 -39.99 40.59 12.68
CA LYS A 122 -41.44 40.63 12.92
C LYS A 122 -41.87 41.86 13.74
N ALA A 123 -41.10 42.23 14.76
CA ALA A 123 -41.39 43.41 15.58
C ALA A 123 -41.23 44.72 14.78
N ARG A 124 -40.28 44.79 13.84
CA ARG A 124 -40.11 45.93 12.92
C ARG A 124 -41.24 46.02 11.91
N GLU A 125 -41.61 44.91 11.27
CA GLU A 125 -42.75 44.86 10.34
C GLU A 125 -44.04 45.31 11.04
N SER A 126 -44.27 44.87 12.29
CA SER A 126 -45.42 45.34 13.08
C SER A 126 -45.34 46.83 13.44
N LEU A 127 -44.15 47.39 13.63
CA LEU A 127 -43.98 48.83 13.88
C LEU A 127 -44.29 49.62 12.61
N GLU A 128 -43.75 49.22 11.46
CA GLU A 128 -44.01 49.83 10.15
C GLU A 128 -45.51 49.82 9.82
N GLN A 129 -46.24 48.73 10.11
CA GLN A 129 -47.70 48.69 9.94
C GLN A 129 -48.44 49.72 10.80
N VAL A 130 -47.98 49.97 12.03
CA VAL A 130 -48.57 50.98 12.92
C VAL A 130 -48.22 52.38 12.46
N ASP A 131 -47.00 52.59 11.96
CA ASP A 131 -46.54 53.87 11.41
C ASP A 131 -47.35 54.24 10.16
N CYS A 132 -47.52 53.31 9.21
CA CYS A 132 -48.39 53.50 8.04
C CYS A 132 -49.84 53.81 8.45
N ALA A 133 -50.38 53.13 9.46
CA ALA A 133 -51.73 53.39 9.95
C ALA A 133 -51.88 54.78 10.57
N LEU A 134 -50.83 55.28 11.26
CA LEU A 134 -50.77 56.64 11.79
C LEU A 134 -50.72 57.68 10.67
N GLU A 135 -49.89 57.48 9.64
CA GLU A 135 -49.81 58.38 8.48
C GLU A 135 -51.16 58.53 7.76
N ILE A 136 -51.87 57.42 7.52
CA ILE A 136 -53.22 57.41 6.93
C ILE A 136 -54.22 58.18 7.82
N LEU A 137 -54.05 58.14 9.14
CA LEU A 137 -54.90 58.86 10.10
C LEU A 137 -54.57 60.35 10.24
N MET A 138 -53.31 60.75 10.01
CA MET A 138 -52.92 62.15 9.92
C MET A 138 -53.49 62.81 8.67
N GLY A 139 -53.58 62.07 7.55
CA GLY A 139 -54.20 62.54 6.31
C GLY A 139 -55.74 62.70 6.35
N ASN A 140 -56.41 62.16 7.38
CA ASN A 140 -57.88 62.23 7.53
C ASN A 140 -58.27 63.11 8.74
N THR A 141 -58.79 64.31 8.50
CA THR A 141 -59.18 65.30 9.53
C THR A 141 -60.48 64.98 10.28
N SER A 142 -61.23 63.96 9.84
CA SER A 142 -62.58 63.63 10.35
C SER A 142 -62.60 62.55 11.46
N LYS A 143 -61.45 62.08 11.94
CA LYS A 143 -61.35 60.99 12.95
C LYS A 143 -61.04 61.50 14.36
N SER A 144 -61.68 60.87 15.36
CA SER A 144 -61.60 61.21 16.80
C SER A 144 -60.18 61.14 17.38
N ASP A 145 -59.81 62.16 18.18
CA ASP A 145 -58.54 62.26 18.90
C ASP A 145 -58.23 61.07 19.81
N LYS A 146 -59.26 60.40 20.33
CA LYS A 146 -59.14 59.18 21.15
C LYS A 146 -58.53 58.01 20.37
N HIS A 147 -58.74 57.95 19.06
CA HIS A 147 -58.20 56.90 18.20
C HIS A 147 -56.73 57.16 17.87
N ARG A 148 -56.33 58.44 17.74
CA ARG A 148 -54.95 58.86 17.52
C ARG A 148 -54.08 58.56 18.75
N SER A 149 -54.53 58.93 19.94
CA SER A 149 -53.79 58.65 21.18
C SER A 149 -53.58 57.15 21.42
N ALA A 150 -54.57 56.31 21.10
CA ALA A 150 -54.46 54.86 21.19
C ALA A 150 -53.40 54.27 20.24
N LEU A 151 -53.26 54.80 19.02
CA LEU A 151 -52.25 54.35 18.06
C LEU A 151 -50.85 54.83 18.42
N VAL A 152 -50.70 56.07 18.90
CA VAL A 152 -49.42 56.57 19.43
C VAL A 152 -48.96 55.74 20.63
N SER A 153 -49.87 55.33 21.52
CA SER A 153 -49.56 54.41 22.61
C SER A 153 -49.11 53.03 22.10
N LYS A 154 -49.73 52.49 21.05
CA LYS A 154 -49.28 51.24 20.40
C LYS A 154 -47.90 51.41 19.75
N GLN A 155 -47.65 52.52 19.07
CA GLN A 155 -46.38 52.81 18.42
C GLN A 155 -45.24 52.87 19.43
N THR A 156 -45.42 53.63 20.52
CA THR A 156 -44.43 53.72 21.60
C THR A 156 -44.15 52.35 22.22
N GLN A 157 -45.17 51.52 22.44
CA GLN A 157 -45.01 50.14 22.90
C GLN A 157 -44.21 49.29 21.90
N ARG A 158 -44.44 49.43 20.59
CA ARG A 158 -43.70 48.67 19.56
C ARG A 158 -42.24 49.13 19.46
N VAL A 159 -41.96 50.43 19.53
CA VAL A 159 -40.60 50.96 19.59
C VAL A 159 -39.84 50.40 20.80
N GLU A 160 -40.48 50.39 21.98
CA GLU A 160 -39.94 49.81 23.21
C GLU A 160 -39.60 48.32 23.01
N THR A 161 -40.49 47.54 22.39
CA THR A 161 -40.24 46.11 22.11
C THR A 161 -39.07 45.89 21.16
N VAL A 162 -38.95 46.69 20.10
CA VAL A 162 -37.82 46.59 19.15
C VAL A 162 -36.50 46.92 19.85
N LYS A 163 -36.48 47.94 20.71
CA LYS A 163 -35.30 48.29 21.52
C LYS A 163 -34.89 47.16 22.46
N LYS A 164 -35.83 46.59 23.21
CA LYS A 164 -35.59 45.46 24.12
C LYS A 164 -35.01 44.24 23.40
N ILE A 165 -35.56 43.89 22.23
CA ILE A 165 -35.03 42.78 21.42
C ILE A 165 -33.61 43.11 20.91
N ALA A 166 -33.34 44.35 20.51
CA ALA A 166 -32.01 44.76 20.06
C ALA A 166 -30.95 44.68 21.18
N GLU A 167 -31.31 45.02 22.41
CA GLU A 167 -30.43 44.87 23.59
C GLU A 167 -30.18 43.39 23.91
N GLN A 168 -31.22 42.56 23.87
CA GLN A 168 -31.08 41.10 24.05
C GLN A 168 -30.19 40.47 22.99
N ILE A 169 -30.30 40.91 21.72
CA ILE A 169 -29.39 40.45 20.66
C ILE A 169 -27.95 40.82 20.97
N LYS A 170 -27.67 42.05 21.43
CA LYS A 170 -26.29 42.45 21.79
C LYS A 170 -25.73 41.60 22.93
N LEU A 171 -26.55 41.28 23.93
CA LEU A 171 -26.14 40.42 25.04
C LEU A 171 -25.81 39.00 24.56
N VAL A 172 -26.74 38.38 23.82
CA VAL A 172 -26.56 37.02 23.30
C VAL A 172 -25.42 36.95 22.27
N GLN A 173 -25.14 38.03 21.54
CA GLN A 173 -23.97 38.12 20.66
C GLN A 173 -22.65 38.07 21.45
N LYS A 174 -22.60 38.72 22.62
CA LYS A 174 -21.43 38.63 23.50
C LYS A 174 -21.25 37.21 24.06
N GLU A 175 -22.34 36.61 24.55
CA GLU A 175 -22.34 35.21 25.01
C GLU A 175 -21.90 34.24 23.89
N HIS A 176 -22.41 34.43 22.67
CA HIS A 176 -22.02 33.63 21.51
C HIS A 176 -20.52 33.70 21.26
N HIS A 177 -19.92 34.90 21.31
CA HIS A 177 -18.49 35.07 21.11
C HIS A 177 -17.66 34.35 22.21
N GLU A 178 -18.11 34.40 23.46
CA GLU A 178 -17.49 33.66 24.56
C GLU A 178 -17.56 32.14 24.34
N PHE A 179 -18.72 31.62 23.90
CA PHE A 179 -18.88 30.20 23.55
C PHE A 179 -18.06 29.78 22.33
N GLU A 180 -17.90 30.66 21.34
CA GLU A 180 -17.06 30.41 20.16
C GLU A 180 -15.59 30.21 20.54
N ILE A 181 -15.06 31.08 21.42
CA ILE A 181 -13.70 30.94 21.96
C ILE A 181 -13.55 29.63 22.74
N ALA A 182 -14.53 29.29 23.59
CA ALA A 182 -14.50 28.07 24.38
C ALA A 182 -14.57 26.81 23.49
N TRP A 183 -15.43 26.83 22.47
CA TRP A 183 -15.54 25.75 21.48
C TRP A 183 -14.25 25.58 20.71
N HIS A 184 -13.65 26.65 20.18
CA HIS A 184 -12.39 26.58 19.44
C HIS A 184 -11.28 25.93 20.28
N LYS A 185 -11.11 26.36 21.54
CA LYS A 185 -10.12 25.74 22.45
C LYS A 185 -10.35 24.24 22.61
N ARG A 186 -11.60 23.82 22.83
CA ARG A 186 -11.91 22.40 23.02
C ARG A 186 -11.80 21.60 21.72
N ALA A 187 -12.20 22.17 20.59
CA ALA A 187 -12.09 21.56 19.27
C ALA A 187 -10.63 21.36 18.87
N THR A 188 -9.75 22.32 19.17
CA THR A 188 -8.30 22.19 18.95
C THR A 188 -7.72 21.02 19.75
N LEU A 189 -8.09 20.86 21.02
CA LEU A 189 -7.61 19.72 21.83
C LEU A 189 -8.03 18.37 21.23
N ILE A 190 -9.30 18.24 20.81
CA ILE A 190 -9.79 17.02 20.16
C ILE A 190 -9.06 16.79 18.82
N PHE A 191 -8.79 17.86 18.07
CA PHE A 191 -8.07 17.79 16.81
C PHE A 191 -6.61 17.36 17.01
N ASP A 192 -5.91 17.87 18.02
CA ASP A 192 -4.54 17.47 18.36
C ASP A 192 -4.47 15.98 18.72
N GLU A 193 -5.47 15.44 19.42
CA GLU A 193 -5.58 14.00 19.68
C GLU A 193 -5.75 13.20 18.38
N CYS A 194 -6.61 13.68 17.46
CA CYS A 194 -6.78 13.06 16.15
C CYS A 194 -5.46 13.06 15.35
N GLN A 195 -4.72 14.18 15.37
CA GLN A 195 -3.44 14.29 14.70
C GLN A 195 -2.40 13.33 15.27
N LYS A 196 -2.31 13.21 16.61
CA LYS A 196 -1.38 12.26 17.25
C LYS A 196 -1.65 10.82 16.84
N GLU A 197 -2.92 10.42 16.78
CA GLU A 197 -3.29 9.07 16.35
C GLU A 197 -3.02 8.85 14.86
N GLU A 198 -3.27 9.85 14.02
CA GLU A 198 -2.97 9.78 12.60
C GLU A 198 -1.46 9.71 12.33
N LEU A 199 -0.64 10.46 13.07
CA LEU A 199 0.82 10.38 12.99
C LEU A 199 1.31 8.97 13.31
N LYS A 200 0.79 8.32 14.35
CA LYS A 200 1.12 6.92 14.67
C LYS A 200 0.77 5.97 13.51
N ARG A 201 -0.37 6.18 12.86
CA ARG A 201 -0.78 5.39 11.68
C ARG A 201 0.16 5.59 10.50
N LEU A 202 0.53 6.84 10.22
CA LEU A 202 1.46 7.18 9.13
C LEU A 202 2.86 6.61 9.40
N ASP A 203 3.36 6.70 10.62
CA ASP A 203 4.64 6.12 11.03
C ASP A 203 4.63 4.59 10.90
N LEU A 204 3.54 3.94 11.31
CA LEU A 204 3.36 2.49 11.11
C LEU A 204 3.41 2.12 9.63
N ILE A 205 2.70 2.86 8.77
CA ILE A 205 2.69 2.61 7.32
C ILE A 205 4.09 2.78 6.75
N LYS A 206 4.75 3.90 7.07
CA LYS A 206 6.11 4.19 6.63
C LYS A 206 7.07 3.06 7.03
N LYS A 207 7.04 2.65 8.30
CA LYS A 207 7.86 1.54 8.81
C LYS A 207 7.56 0.24 8.07
N THR A 208 6.28 -0.11 7.92
CA THR A 208 5.84 -1.33 7.23
C THR A 208 6.33 -1.36 5.78
N LEU A 209 6.28 -0.23 5.08
CA LEU A 209 6.80 -0.12 3.71
C LEU A 209 8.31 -0.33 3.64
N TYR A 210 9.07 0.21 4.60
CA TYR A 210 10.50 -0.07 4.71
C TYR A 210 10.77 -1.54 4.99
N ASP A 211 10.04 -2.14 5.94
CA ASP A 211 10.17 -3.55 6.28
C ASP A 211 9.86 -4.45 5.06
N PHE A 212 8.85 -4.11 4.26
CA PHE A 212 8.57 -4.80 2.99
C PHE A 212 9.70 -4.61 1.97
N SER A 213 10.21 -3.40 1.80
CA SER A 213 11.35 -3.12 0.92
C SER A 213 12.55 -3.98 1.32
N GLU A 214 12.85 -4.03 2.61
CA GLU A 214 13.96 -4.82 3.16
C GLU A 214 13.72 -6.34 3.04
N ALA A 215 12.47 -6.79 3.17
CA ALA A 215 12.10 -8.20 3.00
C ALA A 215 12.15 -8.66 1.54
N ILE A 216 11.81 -7.78 0.58
CA ILE A 216 11.84 -8.06 -0.87
C ILE A 216 13.26 -7.99 -1.40
N GLN A 217 14.05 -7.02 -0.95
CA GLN A 217 15.45 -6.91 -1.33
C GLN A 217 16.21 -8.15 -0.87
N ILE A 218 16.94 -8.76 -1.80
CA ILE A 218 17.86 -9.83 -1.47
C ILE A 218 19.03 -9.17 -0.74
N LYS A 219 18.98 -9.16 0.60
CA LYS A 219 20.06 -8.62 1.45
C LYS A 219 21.44 -9.16 1.07
N ASP A 220 21.46 -10.36 0.51
CA ASP A 220 22.63 -11.04 0.00
C ASP A 220 22.61 -11.11 -1.54
N GLN A 221 22.50 -9.97 -2.22
CA GLN A 221 22.78 -9.86 -3.66
C GLN A 221 24.09 -10.60 -4.01
N ARG A 222 25.09 -10.48 -3.12
CA ARG A 222 26.35 -11.22 -3.18
C ARG A 222 26.15 -12.73 -3.17
N LYS A 223 25.29 -13.31 -2.32
CA LYS A 223 25.05 -14.77 -2.37
C LYS A 223 24.42 -15.19 -3.69
N LEU A 224 23.51 -14.38 -4.24
CA LEU A 224 22.91 -14.67 -5.53
C LEU A 224 23.97 -14.64 -6.65
N GLU A 225 24.81 -13.61 -6.65
CA GLU A 225 25.96 -13.49 -7.56
C GLU A 225 26.92 -14.69 -7.43
N HIS A 226 27.22 -15.12 -6.19
CA HIS A 226 28.07 -16.29 -5.96
C HIS A 226 27.43 -17.58 -6.46
N ILE A 227 26.11 -17.76 -6.30
CA ILE A 227 25.40 -18.95 -6.82
C ILE A 227 25.50 -19.00 -8.35
N TYR A 228 25.26 -17.88 -9.04
CA TYR A 228 25.39 -17.83 -10.49
C TYR A 228 26.84 -17.99 -10.95
N HIS A 229 27.79 -17.36 -10.25
CA HIS A 229 29.21 -17.52 -10.53
C HIS A 229 29.66 -18.98 -10.39
N ASP A 230 29.27 -19.67 -9.30
CA ASP A 230 29.59 -21.08 -9.08
C ASP A 230 29.01 -21.96 -10.21
N MET A 231 27.75 -21.72 -10.61
CA MET A 231 27.13 -22.42 -11.75
C MET A 231 27.94 -22.24 -13.03
N THR A 232 28.27 -21.00 -13.39
CA THR A 232 28.99 -20.68 -14.63
C THR A 232 30.42 -21.21 -14.60
N HIS A 233 31.12 -21.04 -13.47
CA HIS A 233 32.48 -21.54 -13.29
C HIS A 233 32.53 -23.07 -13.47
N ASP A 234 31.60 -23.80 -12.86
CA ASP A 234 31.61 -25.25 -12.92
C ASP A 234 31.34 -25.79 -14.33
N ILE A 235 30.49 -25.08 -15.09
CA ILE A 235 30.19 -25.43 -16.50
C ILE A 235 31.35 -25.05 -17.42
N GLN A 236 31.87 -23.82 -17.32
CA GLN A 236 32.79 -23.30 -18.33
C GLN A 236 34.25 -23.71 -18.10
N ILE A 237 34.64 -23.88 -16.83
CA ILE A 237 36.06 -24.05 -16.47
C ILE A 237 36.32 -25.46 -15.94
N LYS A 238 35.40 -26.04 -15.17
CA LYS A 238 35.62 -27.37 -14.56
C LYS A 238 35.12 -28.53 -15.40
N GLN A 239 34.11 -28.33 -16.24
CA GLN A 239 33.69 -29.34 -17.20
C GLN A 239 34.72 -29.39 -18.34
N ASN A 240 35.24 -30.58 -18.60
CA ASN A 240 36.25 -30.77 -19.63
C ASN A 240 36.02 -32.13 -20.31
N SER A 241 35.49 -32.06 -21.53
CA SER A 241 35.19 -33.25 -22.35
C SER A 241 36.43 -34.08 -22.67
N LEU A 242 37.62 -33.48 -22.81
CA LEU A 242 38.86 -34.21 -23.07
C LEU A 242 39.33 -34.99 -21.85
N VAL A 243 39.27 -34.38 -20.67
CA VAL A 243 39.60 -35.04 -19.39
C VAL A 243 38.67 -36.23 -19.18
N ASP A 244 37.38 -36.02 -19.43
CA ASP A 244 36.39 -37.08 -19.40
C ASP A 244 36.81 -38.18 -20.39
N ILE A 245 36.80 -37.95 -21.70
CA ILE A 245 37.10 -38.98 -22.73
C ILE A 245 38.38 -39.76 -22.45
N THR A 246 39.44 -39.06 -22.02
CA THR A 246 40.73 -39.69 -21.67
C THR A 246 40.59 -40.62 -20.47
N TRP A 247 39.86 -40.21 -19.43
CA TRP A 247 39.55 -41.06 -18.28
C TRP A 247 38.76 -42.31 -18.70
N TRP A 248 37.74 -42.16 -19.57
CA TRP A 248 36.94 -43.29 -20.04
C TRP A 248 37.78 -44.30 -20.82
N ALA A 249 38.60 -43.82 -21.76
CA ALA A 249 39.46 -44.67 -22.57
C ALA A 249 40.49 -45.44 -21.72
N LYS A 250 41.02 -44.81 -20.66
CA LYS A 250 41.90 -45.48 -19.68
C LYS A 250 41.17 -46.55 -18.87
N VAL A 251 40.00 -46.24 -18.32
CA VAL A 251 39.21 -47.17 -17.51
C VAL A 251 38.80 -48.41 -18.30
N HIS A 252 38.54 -48.26 -19.59
CA HIS A 252 38.14 -49.35 -20.49
C HIS A 252 39.32 -50.01 -21.22
N GLY A 253 40.57 -49.66 -20.91
CA GLY A 253 41.76 -50.32 -21.45
C GLY A 253 42.00 -50.09 -22.94
N ILE A 254 41.43 -49.03 -23.53
CA ILE A 254 41.67 -48.65 -24.93
C ILE A 254 43.06 -47.99 -25.07
N ILE A 255 43.57 -47.39 -23.99
CA ILE A 255 44.80 -46.60 -23.97
C ILE A 255 45.54 -46.85 -22.66
N ASP A 256 46.82 -47.21 -22.74
CA ASP A 256 47.71 -47.25 -21.58
C ASP A 256 48.12 -45.83 -21.16
N SER A 257 48.58 -45.65 -19.90
CA SER A 257 48.76 -44.33 -19.29
C SER A 257 49.60 -43.34 -20.09
N ASP A 258 50.45 -43.84 -20.98
CA ASP A 258 51.52 -43.12 -21.66
C ASP A 258 51.15 -42.67 -23.09
N ASP A 259 49.99 -43.08 -23.62
CA ASP A 259 49.63 -42.89 -25.03
C ASP A 259 48.54 -41.82 -25.27
N ILE A 260 48.53 -40.79 -24.41
CA ILE A 260 47.58 -39.65 -24.43
C ILE A 260 47.62 -38.88 -25.78
N PHE A 261 48.76 -38.90 -26.47
CA PHE A 261 48.95 -38.23 -27.76
C PHE A 261 48.12 -38.84 -28.89
N THR A 262 47.71 -40.11 -28.78
CA THR A 262 46.92 -40.79 -29.80
C THR A 262 45.47 -40.30 -29.83
N VAL A 263 44.87 -39.98 -28.67
CA VAL A 263 43.51 -39.37 -28.59
C VAL A 263 43.49 -37.96 -29.17
N LEU A 264 44.52 -37.16 -28.86
CA LEU A 264 44.63 -35.80 -29.36
C LEU A 264 44.84 -35.75 -30.88
N LYS A 265 45.50 -36.76 -31.47
CA LYS A 265 45.64 -36.91 -32.92
C LYS A 265 44.32 -37.22 -33.63
N ILE A 266 43.46 -38.07 -33.06
CA ILE A 266 42.15 -38.41 -33.66
C ILE A 266 41.26 -37.16 -33.78
N ARG A 267 41.24 -36.29 -32.76
CA ARG A 267 40.43 -35.06 -32.80
C ARG A 267 40.99 -33.99 -33.75
N ARG A 268 42.32 -33.89 -33.89
CA ARG A 268 42.96 -32.96 -34.83
C ARG A 268 42.71 -33.35 -36.29
N ASN A 269 42.59 -34.64 -36.58
CA ASN A 269 42.25 -35.13 -37.90
C ASN A 269 40.74 -35.02 -38.21
N GLN A 270 39.86 -35.14 -37.20
CA GLN A 270 38.42 -34.90 -37.37
C GLN A 270 38.10 -33.41 -37.60
N SER A 271 38.71 -32.51 -36.83
CA SER A 271 38.55 -31.06 -37.03
C SER A 271 39.22 -30.52 -38.30
N ALA A 272 40.15 -31.26 -38.90
CA ALA A 272 40.68 -30.96 -40.23
C ALA A 272 39.74 -31.47 -41.34
N ASN A 273 39.14 -32.66 -41.19
CA ASN A 273 38.19 -33.22 -42.16
C ASN A 273 36.81 -32.54 -42.16
N ASP A 274 36.36 -31.98 -41.03
CA ASP A 274 35.09 -31.25 -40.97
C ASP A 274 35.20 -29.87 -41.66
N ASN A 275 36.40 -29.27 -41.68
CA ASN A 275 36.66 -28.03 -42.43
C ASN A 275 36.84 -28.26 -43.93
N GLU A 276 37.17 -29.47 -44.39
CA GLU A 276 37.27 -29.79 -45.82
C GLU A 276 35.91 -30.14 -46.46
N ASN A 277 34.87 -30.42 -45.65
CA ASN A 277 33.51 -30.72 -46.15
C ASN A 277 32.54 -29.54 -46.07
N GLU A 278 32.89 -28.42 -45.43
CA GLU A 278 32.05 -27.21 -45.40
C GLU A 278 32.36 -26.22 -46.56
N GLU A 279 33.45 -26.42 -47.32
CA GLU A 279 33.81 -25.55 -48.46
C GLU A 279 33.23 -26.00 -49.83
N GLU A 280 32.50 -27.12 -49.91
CA GLU A 280 31.92 -27.62 -51.19
C GLU A 280 30.38 -27.51 -51.32
N GLU A 281 29.64 -26.96 -50.35
CA GLU A 281 28.16 -26.82 -50.41
C GLU A 281 27.61 -25.37 -50.53
N GLU A 282 28.44 -24.37 -50.90
CA GLU A 282 27.97 -23.00 -51.14
C GLU A 282 28.18 -22.51 -52.59
N GLU A 283 27.72 -23.28 -53.58
CA GLU A 283 27.56 -22.77 -54.95
C GLU A 283 26.33 -23.36 -55.64
N ILE A 284 25.11 -22.97 -55.22
CA ILE A 284 23.93 -22.84 -56.11
C ILE A 284 23.03 -21.70 -55.60
N GLY A 285 23.10 -20.57 -56.33
CA GLY A 285 21.93 -19.89 -56.90
C GLY A 285 20.94 -19.17 -55.98
N LEU A 286 21.17 -17.87 -55.77
CA LEU A 286 20.07 -16.90 -55.72
C LEU A 286 20.40 -15.70 -56.62
N GLU A 287 19.97 -15.82 -57.88
CA GLU A 287 19.76 -14.68 -58.77
C GLU A 287 18.69 -13.75 -58.20
N THR A 288 18.99 -12.47 -58.36
CA THR A 288 18.13 -11.33 -58.06
C THR A 288 16.98 -11.25 -59.06
N ILE A 289 15.74 -11.10 -58.59
CA ILE A 289 14.70 -10.42 -59.38
C ILE A 289 13.97 -9.41 -58.47
N VAL A 290 14.27 -8.13 -58.78
CA VAL A 290 13.49 -6.88 -58.71
C VAL A 290 12.33 -6.79 -57.72
#